data_AF-X1IVY8-F1
#
_entry.id   AF-X1IVY8-F1
#
_cell.length_a   1.000
_cell.length_b   1.000
_cell.length_c   1.000
_cell.angle_alpha   90.00
_cell.angle_beta   90.00
_cell.angle_gamma   90.00
#
_symmetry.space_group_name_H-M   'P 1'
#
loop_
_entity.id
_entity.type
_entity.pdbx_description
1 polymer ?
#
loop_
_entity_poly.entity_id
_entity_poly.type
_entity_poly.pdbx_seq_one_letter_code
_entity_poly.pdbx_strand_id
1 'polypeptide(L)'
;TLNAHTKMKTYIFVPSTIPDGKRAQLEISGAEVMAVEGTYDEVYDASLELGLKKGWYCRHAAINPYLLEGKKTGAFEIIIQNDFVIPDYVLVGVGDGTVISSLYKGFWEFKEIGLTDKIPRIIGVQAEGIPAIKKVFDKGKPYKPQTIKGNTIADSISVGKPRDVIKACTYIEACNGYFITLSDEEILDAIIELGKETGLFAEPAGAVPYGGLKKLIYEENITESDTVCLVITGNGLKDVNAVEGLINTESLTIKELEKRFE
;
A
#
# COMPACT_ATOMS: atom_id res chain seq x y z
N THR A 1 -8.79 -12.78 9.44
CA THR A 1 -9.42 -12.95 8.13
C THR A 1 -10.91 -12.78 8.33
N LEU A 2 -11.60 -12.04 7.45
CA LEU A 2 -13.05 -11.86 7.56
C LEU A 2 -13.80 -13.21 7.54
N ASN A 3 -13.21 -14.23 6.90
CA ASN A 3 -13.76 -15.58 6.89
C ASN A 3 -13.91 -16.23 8.27
N ALA A 4 -13.28 -15.71 9.33
CA ALA A 4 -13.43 -16.21 10.70
C ALA A 4 -14.90 -16.26 11.16
N HIS A 5 -15.73 -15.33 10.68
CA HIS A 5 -17.17 -15.29 11.01
C HIS A 5 -18.01 -16.24 10.13
N THR A 6 -17.38 -17.01 9.24
CA THR A 6 -18.04 -17.93 8.30
C THR A 6 -17.64 -19.38 8.58
N LYS A 7 -18.32 -20.33 7.95
CA LYS A 7 -17.92 -21.76 7.98
C LYS A 7 -16.88 -22.14 6.93
N MET A 8 -16.30 -21.16 6.21
CA MET A 8 -15.35 -21.42 5.14
C MET A 8 -13.96 -21.75 5.70
N LYS A 9 -13.45 -22.95 5.37
CA LYS A 9 -12.07 -23.30 5.67
C LYS A 9 -11.12 -22.41 4.85
N THR A 10 -10.16 -21.77 5.52
CA THR A 10 -9.24 -20.81 4.91
C THR A 10 -7.82 -21.34 5.02
N TYR A 11 -7.14 -21.47 3.88
CA TYR A 11 -5.73 -21.83 3.80
C TYR A 11 -4.92 -20.61 3.38
N ILE A 12 -3.80 -20.35 4.05
CA ILE A 12 -2.88 -19.27 3.66
C ILE A 12 -1.48 -19.85 3.59
N PHE A 13 -0.87 -19.72 2.42
CA PHE A 13 0.52 -20.08 2.18
C PHE A 13 1.36 -18.81 2.27
N VAL A 14 2.37 -18.82 3.13
CA VAL A 14 3.25 -17.68 3.38
C VAL A 14 4.71 -18.12 3.25
N PRO A 15 5.63 -17.26 2.80
CA PRO A 15 7.06 -17.57 2.92
C PRO A 15 7.44 -17.81 4.38
N SER A 16 8.42 -18.69 4.62
CA SER A 16 8.96 -18.95 5.96
C SER A 16 9.54 -17.72 6.66
N THR A 17 9.76 -16.62 5.93
CA THR A 17 10.30 -15.35 6.42
C THR A 17 9.25 -14.32 6.85
N ILE A 18 7.96 -14.69 6.91
CA ILE A 18 6.88 -13.77 7.31
C ILE A 18 7.09 -13.21 8.75
N PRO A 19 6.88 -11.90 8.99
CA PRO A 19 6.93 -11.34 10.34
C PRO A 19 5.88 -11.94 11.30
N ASP A 20 6.27 -12.14 12.55
CA ASP A 20 5.45 -12.78 13.59
C ASP A 20 4.09 -12.10 13.79
N GLY A 21 4.05 -10.77 13.81
CA GLY A 21 2.80 -10.01 13.98
C GLY A 21 1.78 -10.30 12.87
N LYS A 22 2.24 -10.39 11.61
CA LYS A 22 1.38 -10.72 10.46
C LYS A 22 0.88 -12.15 10.57
N ARG A 23 1.75 -13.10 10.92
CA ARG A 23 1.38 -14.52 11.10
C ARG A 23 0.36 -14.70 12.23
N ALA A 24 0.60 -14.10 13.40
CA ALA A 24 -0.28 -14.21 14.57
C ALA A 24 -1.71 -13.78 14.24
N GLN A 25 -1.89 -12.67 13.53
CA GLN A 25 -3.21 -12.19 13.13
C GLN A 25 -3.96 -13.22 12.24
N LEU A 26 -3.25 -13.88 11.32
CA LEU A 26 -3.84 -14.87 10.42
C LEU A 26 -4.29 -16.11 11.19
N GLU A 27 -3.45 -16.64 12.06
CA GLU A 27 -3.74 -17.83 12.86
C GLU A 27 -4.85 -17.60 13.89
N ILE A 28 -4.81 -16.49 14.63
CA ILE A 28 -5.88 -16.10 15.58
C ILE A 28 -7.23 -15.97 14.88
N SER A 29 -7.21 -15.61 13.59
CA SER A 29 -8.42 -15.53 12.78
C SER A 29 -8.93 -16.88 12.25
N GLY A 30 -8.36 -18.01 12.69
CA GLY A 30 -8.80 -19.34 12.29
C GLY A 30 -8.37 -19.76 10.88
N ALA A 31 -7.36 -19.11 10.29
CA ALA A 31 -6.75 -19.59 9.06
C ALA A 31 -5.77 -20.74 9.35
N GLU A 32 -5.75 -21.76 8.49
CA GLU A 32 -4.69 -22.77 8.45
C GLU A 32 -3.51 -22.18 7.69
N VAL A 33 -2.54 -21.65 8.43
CA VAL A 33 -1.35 -20.99 7.88
C VAL A 33 -0.24 -22.01 7.69
N MET A 34 0.31 -22.07 6.49
CA MET A 34 1.42 -22.95 6.12
C MET A 34 2.60 -22.10 5.66
N ALA A 35 3.68 -22.14 6.43
CA ALA A 35 4.96 -21.58 6.01
C ALA A 35 5.60 -22.49 4.95
N VAL A 36 5.96 -21.90 3.82
CA VAL A 36 6.52 -22.60 2.65
C VAL A 36 7.90 -22.03 2.37
N GLU A 37 8.88 -22.92 2.17
CA GLU A 37 10.21 -22.54 1.73
C GLU A 37 10.16 -21.99 0.29
N GLY A 38 10.65 -20.78 0.10
CA GLY A 38 10.64 -20.09 -1.19
C GLY A 38 10.42 -18.59 -1.04
N THR A 39 10.58 -17.89 -2.16
CA THR A 39 10.26 -16.46 -2.28
C THR A 39 8.74 -16.23 -2.31
N TYR A 40 8.30 -14.99 -2.05
CA TYR A 40 6.88 -14.62 -2.16
C TYR A 40 6.27 -15.00 -3.51
N ASP A 41 6.99 -14.77 -4.60
CA ASP A 41 6.52 -15.07 -5.95
C ASP A 41 6.36 -16.58 -6.19
N GLU A 42 7.29 -17.41 -5.71
CA GLU A 42 7.21 -18.87 -5.81
C GLU A 42 6.05 -19.44 -4.99
N VAL A 43 5.88 -18.95 -3.75
CA VAL A 43 4.76 -19.36 -2.88
C VAL A 43 3.42 -18.92 -3.47
N TYR A 44 3.35 -17.72 -4.05
CA TYR A 44 2.18 -17.24 -4.78
C TYR A 44 1.83 -18.16 -5.95
N ASP A 45 2.78 -18.42 -6.86
CA ASP A 45 2.54 -19.20 -8.08
C ASP A 45 2.12 -20.64 -7.71
N ALA A 46 2.77 -21.25 -6.71
CA ALA A 46 2.41 -22.57 -6.18
C ALA A 46 1.00 -22.59 -5.53
N SER A 47 0.66 -21.57 -4.75
CA SER A 47 -0.65 -21.48 -4.09
C SER A 47 -1.79 -21.32 -5.11
N LEU A 48 -1.54 -20.59 -6.21
CA LEU A 48 -2.50 -20.42 -7.30
C LEU A 48 -2.72 -21.74 -8.04
N GLU A 49 -1.64 -22.43 -8.41
CA GLU A 49 -1.71 -23.73 -9.09
C GLU A 49 -2.44 -24.77 -8.23
N LEU A 50 -2.10 -24.86 -6.94
CA LEU A 50 -2.76 -25.77 -6.01
C LEU A 50 -4.25 -25.42 -5.83
N GLY A 51 -4.56 -24.14 -5.67
CA GLY A 51 -5.94 -23.66 -5.54
C GLY A 51 -6.80 -24.04 -6.74
N LEU A 52 -6.27 -23.87 -7.96
CA LEU A 52 -6.94 -24.30 -9.19
C LEU A 52 -7.15 -25.82 -9.22
N LYS A 53 -6.13 -26.61 -8.90
CA LYS A 53 -6.22 -28.08 -8.84
C LYS A 53 -7.25 -28.59 -7.83
N LYS A 54 -7.42 -27.87 -6.71
CA LYS A 54 -8.35 -28.23 -5.63
C LYS A 54 -9.75 -27.64 -5.79
N GLY A 55 -9.98 -26.78 -6.78
CA GLY A 55 -11.24 -26.06 -6.94
C GLY A 55 -11.51 -25.06 -5.81
N TRP A 56 -10.47 -24.53 -5.17
CA TRP A 56 -10.61 -23.54 -4.11
C TRP A 56 -10.86 -22.15 -4.67
N TYR A 57 -11.64 -21.37 -3.93
CA TYR A 57 -11.84 -19.96 -4.25
C TYR A 57 -10.56 -19.15 -4.00
N CYS A 58 -10.04 -18.52 -5.04
CA CYS A 58 -8.80 -17.76 -4.99
C CYS A 58 -9.04 -16.33 -4.50
N ARG A 59 -8.40 -15.94 -3.39
CA ARG A 59 -8.54 -14.60 -2.76
C ARG A 59 -7.36 -13.66 -2.99
N HIS A 60 -6.47 -13.96 -3.94
CA HIS A 60 -5.33 -13.10 -4.25
C HIS A 60 -5.78 -11.71 -4.75
N ALA A 61 -5.18 -10.65 -4.20
CA ALA A 61 -5.62 -9.27 -4.37
C ALA A 61 -5.68 -8.79 -5.82
N ALA A 62 -4.62 -9.03 -6.60
CA ALA A 62 -4.52 -8.51 -7.96
C ALA A 62 -5.32 -9.26 -9.03
N ILE A 63 -5.83 -10.46 -8.72
CA ILE A 63 -6.58 -11.27 -9.69
C ILE A 63 -8.06 -11.44 -9.34
N ASN A 64 -8.43 -11.28 -8.06
CA ASN A 64 -9.81 -11.42 -7.64
C ASN A 64 -10.58 -10.11 -7.89
N PRO A 65 -11.59 -10.10 -8.78
CA PRO A 65 -12.30 -8.86 -9.13
C PRO A 65 -13.06 -8.26 -7.95
N TYR A 66 -13.58 -9.07 -7.03
CA TYR A 66 -14.29 -8.57 -5.84
C TYR A 66 -13.38 -7.79 -4.90
N LEU A 67 -12.08 -8.07 -4.91
CA LEU A 67 -11.11 -7.33 -4.11
C LEU A 67 -10.81 -5.93 -4.65
N LEU A 68 -11.01 -5.73 -5.96
CA LEU A 68 -10.98 -4.41 -6.57
C LEU A 68 -12.29 -3.67 -6.28
N GLU A 69 -13.44 -4.33 -6.46
CA GLU A 69 -14.76 -3.76 -6.14
C GLU A 69 -14.89 -3.34 -4.68
N GLY A 70 -14.30 -4.09 -3.75
CA GLY A 70 -14.28 -3.72 -2.33
C GLY A 70 -13.32 -2.57 -2.02
N LYS A 71 -12.21 -2.44 -2.75
CA LYS A 71 -11.23 -1.36 -2.50
C LYS A 71 -11.63 -0.03 -3.12
N LYS A 72 -12.40 -0.04 -4.21
CA LYS A 72 -12.84 1.21 -4.87
C LYS A 72 -13.71 2.07 -3.95
N THR A 73 -14.34 1.46 -2.94
CA THR A 73 -15.14 2.20 -1.95
C THR A 73 -14.30 3.20 -1.16
N GLY A 74 -12.97 3.02 -1.07
CA GLY A 74 -12.10 4.06 -0.52
C GLY A 74 -12.18 5.38 -1.30
N ALA A 75 -12.32 5.33 -2.63
CA ALA A 75 -12.58 6.54 -3.41
C ALA A 75 -13.99 7.10 -3.14
N PHE A 76 -14.99 6.24 -2.92
CA PHE A 76 -16.34 6.70 -2.57
C PHE A 76 -16.33 7.46 -1.25
N GLU A 77 -15.62 6.94 -0.23
CA GLU A 77 -15.46 7.60 1.05
C GLU A 77 -14.74 8.95 0.90
N ILE A 78 -13.65 9.03 0.11
CA ILE A 78 -12.97 10.31 -0.18
C ILE A 78 -13.94 11.33 -0.80
N ILE A 79 -14.76 10.91 -1.78
CA ILE A 79 -15.71 11.80 -2.45
C ILE A 79 -16.78 12.28 -1.48
N ILE A 80 -17.39 11.36 -0.74
CA ILE A 80 -18.52 11.66 0.16
C ILE A 80 -18.06 12.51 1.34
N GLN A 81 -16.91 12.18 1.95
CA GLN A 81 -16.37 12.92 3.09
C GLN A 81 -15.87 14.32 2.71
N ASN A 82 -15.62 14.56 1.42
CA ASN A 82 -15.22 15.87 0.89
C ASN A 82 -16.38 16.58 0.18
N ASP A 83 -17.63 16.31 0.58
CA ASP A 83 -18.85 16.96 0.05
C ASP A 83 -18.94 16.95 -1.49
N PHE A 84 -18.55 15.83 -2.11
CA PHE A 84 -18.49 15.62 -3.57
C PHE A 84 -17.49 16.53 -4.31
N VAL A 85 -16.63 17.25 -3.58
CA VAL A 85 -15.51 17.99 -4.15
C VAL A 85 -14.36 17.01 -4.39
N ILE A 86 -13.95 16.84 -5.64
CA ILE A 86 -12.84 15.95 -5.99
C ILE A 86 -11.50 16.65 -5.70
N PRO A 87 -10.58 16.05 -4.92
CA PRO A 87 -9.25 16.62 -4.72
C PRO A 87 -8.49 16.74 -6.05
N ASP A 88 -7.52 17.63 -6.11
CA ASP A 88 -6.70 17.78 -7.32
C ASP A 88 -5.74 16.59 -7.48
N TYR A 89 -5.21 16.11 -6.35
CA TYR A 89 -4.28 14.97 -6.29
C TYR A 89 -4.71 13.92 -5.27
N VAL A 90 -4.46 12.65 -5.60
CA VAL A 90 -4.56 11.52 -4.67
C VAL A 90 -3.26 10.74 -4.72
N LEU A 91 -2.57 10.61 -3.59
CA LEU A 91 -1.34 9.84 -3.48
C LEU A 91 -1.57 8.54 -2.73
N VAL A 92 -1.00 7.44 -3.23
CA VAL A 92 -1.10 6.12 -2.61
C VAL A 92 0.16 5.29 -2.82
N GLY A 93 0.53 4.47 -1.85
CA GLY A 93 1.61 3.50 -1.98
C GLY A 93 1.26 2.36 -2.94
N VAL A 94 2.20 1.93 -3.77
CA VAL A 94 1.95 0.97 -4.86
C VAL A 94 2.93 -0.21 -4.83
N GLY A 95 2.40 -1.39 -4.49
CA GLY A 95 3.04 -2.69 -4.75
C GLY A 95 2.46 -3.33 -6.02
N ASP A 96 1.42 -4.14 -5.84
CA ASP A 96 0.84 -5.00 -6.90
C ASP A 96 -0.02 -4.24 -7.95
N GLY A 97 -0.42 -2.99 -7.65
CA GLY A 97 -1.22 -2.13 -8.53
C GLY A 97 -2.74 -2.14 -8.26
N THR A 98 -3.22 -3.01 -7.38
CA THR A 98 -4.67 -3.18 -7.15
C THR A 98 -5.31 -1.98 -6.46
N VAL A 99 -4.71 -1.46 -5.39
CA VAL A 99 -5.30 -0.34 -4.63
C VAL A 99 -5.47 0.89 -5.52
N ILE A 100 -4.39 1.28 -6.20
CA ILE A 100 -4.39 2.44 -7.10
C ILE A 100 -5.38 2.28 -8.27
N SER A 101 -5.46 1.08 -8.86
CA SER A 101 -6.47 0.78 -9.88
C SER A 101 -7.90 0.86 -9.34
N SER A 102 -8.10 0.46 -8.09
CA SER A 102 -9.41 0.50 -7.42
C SER A 102 -9.84 1.94 -7.16
N LEU A 103 -8.92 2.80 -6.69
CA LEU A 103 -9.19 4.23 -6.48
C LEU A 103 -9.64 4.89 -7.78
N TYR A 104 -8.88 4.70 -8.87
CA TYR A 104 -9.28 5.22 -10.19
C TYR A 104 -10.68 4.78 -10.57
N LYS A 105 -10.98 3.47 -10.46
CA LYS A 105 -12.31 2.95 -10.83
C LYS A 105 -13.41 3.62 -10.01
N GLY A 106 -13.20 3.84 -8.71
CA GLY A 106 -14.21 4.46 -7.86
C GLY A 106 -14.49 5.92 -8.25
N PHE A 107 -13.45 6.72 -8.50
CA PHE A 107 -13.61 8.09 -9.00
C PHE A 107 -14.25 8.12 -10.40
N TRP A 108 -13.81 7.21 -11.29
CA TRP A 108 -14.37 7.08 -12.62
C TRP A 108 -15.86 6.76 -12.59
N GLU A 109 -16.30 5.80 -11.77
CA GLU A 109 -17.72 5.45 -11.66
C GLU A 109 -18.59 6.62 -11.20
N PHE A 110 -18.14 7.42 -10.23
CA PHE A 110 -18.86 8.62 -9.79
C PHE A 110 -19.00 9.67 -10.89
N LYS A 111 -17.96 9.81 -11.72
CA LYS A 111 -18.00 10.67 -12.90
C LYS A 111 -18.95 10.13 -13.96
N GLU A 112 -18.91 8.84 -14.27
CA GLU A 112 -19.76 8.22 -15.29
C GLU A 112 -21.25 8.32 -14.95
N ILE A 113 -21.62 8.25 -13.67
CA ILE A 113 -23.02 8.43 -13.23
C ILE A 113 -23.41 9.90 -13.00
N GLY A 114 -22.51 10.85 -13.26
CA GLY A 114 -22.77 12.29 -13.19
C GLY A 114 -22.86 12.88 -11.78
N LEU A 115 -22.33 12.19 -10.76
CA LEU A 115 -22.24 12.73 -9.39
C LEU A 115 -21.03 13.65 -9.20
N THR A 116 -20.00 13.50 -10.03
CA THR A 116 -18.82 14.37 -10.07
C THR A 116 -18.45 14.67 -11.52
N ASP A 117 -17.67 15.72 -11.76
CA ASP A 117 -17.30 16.18 -13.09
C ASP A 117 -15.86 15.80 -13.50
N LYS A 118 -15.00 15.51 -12.51
CA LYS A 118 -13.59 15.15 -12.72
C LYS A 118 -13.17 13.88 -11.96
N ILE A 119 -12.00 13.36 -12.35
CA ILE A 119 -11.23 12.32 -11.65
C ILE A 119 -9.96 13.04 -11.16
N PRO A 120 -9.50 12.80 -9.92
CA PRO A 120 -8.27 13.43 -9.44
C PRO A 120 -7.06 12.94 -10.25
N ARG A 121 -5.96 13.70 -10.24
CA ARG A 121 -4.68 13.16 -10.70
C ARG A 121 -4.17 12.17 -9.64
N ILE A 122 -4.18 10.88 -9.95
CA ILE A 122 -3.76 9.85 -9.01
C ILE A 122 -2.27 9.56 -9.21
N ILE A 123 -1.48 9.67 -8.14
CA ILE A 123 -0.04 9.48 -8.15
C ILE A 123 0.29 8.23 -7.32
N GLY A 124 0.98 7.28 -7.96
CA GLY A 124 1.48 6.09 -7.30
C GLY A 124 2.89 6.29 -6.77
N VAL A 125 3.12 6.00 -5.50
CA VAL A 125 4.45 6.07 -4.88
C VAL A 125 4.98 4.65 -4.67
N GLN A 126 6.15 4.35 -5.26
CA GLN A 126 6.85 3.08 -5.05
C GLN A 126 8.16 3.28 -4.29
N ALA A 127 8.67 2.23 -3.65
CA ALA A 127 10.04 2.26 -3.14
C ALA A 127 11.04 2.22 -4.31
N GLU A 128 12.08 3.04 -4.23
CA GLU A 128 13.12 3.16 -5.26
C GLU A 128 13.88 1.84 -5.47
N GLY A 129 14.03 1.03 -4.42
CA GLY A 129 14.66 -0.28 -4.51
C GLY A 129 13.87 -1.29 -5.35
N ILE A 130 12.55 -1.12 -5.52
CA ILE A 130 11.70 -2.05 -6.27
C ILE A 130 10.54 -1.37 -7.04
N PRO A 131 10.82 -0.47 -8.01
CA PRO A 131 9.82 0.37 -8.66
C PRO A 131 9.22 -0.33 -9.90
N ALA A 132 8.60 -1.49 -9.68
CA ALA A 132 8.23 -2.41 -10.75
C ALA A 132 7.18 -1.84 -11.73
N ILE A 133 6.15 -1.15 -11.22
CA ILE A 133 5.08 -0.57 -12.05
C ILE A 133 5.60 0.70 -12.73
N LYS A 134 6.34 1.56 -12.02
CA LYS A 134 6.97 2.74 -12.60
C LYS A 134 7.84 2.40 -13.80
N LYS A 135 8.71 1.38 -13.68
CA LYS A 135 9.54 0.92 -14.81
C LYS A 135 8.74 0.48 -16.03
N VAL A 136 7.56 -0.11 -15.83
CA VAL A 136 6.65 -0.47 -16.92
C VAL A 136 5.96 0.77 -17.50
N PHE A 137 5.51 1.68 -16.63
CA PHE A 137 4.85 2.92 -17.03
C PHE A 137 5.77 3.82 -17.87
N ASP A 138 7.01 4.04 -17.40
CA ASP A 138 8.01 4.91 -18.05
C ASP A 138 8.46 4.36 -19.43
N LYS A 139 8.38 3.04 -19.64
CA LYS A 139 8.64 2.42 -20.96
C LYS A 139 7.55 2.72 -22.00
N GLY A 140 6.35 3.10 -21.54
CA GLY A 140 5.23 3.42 -22.40
C GLY A 140 4.52 2.20 -23.01
N LYS A 141 3.58 2.49 -23.91
CA LYS A 141 2.71 1.49 -24.53
C LYS A 141 3.43 0.67 -25.61
N PRO A 142 3.05 -0.62 -25.77
CA PRO A 142 2.10 -1.36 -24.94
C PRO A 142 2.73 -1.72 -23.58
N TYR A 143 1.98 -1.51 -22.49
CA TYR A 143 2.42 -1.86 -21.15
C TYR A 143 2.60 -3.38 -21.05
N LYS A 144 3.81 -3.82 -20.73
CA LYS A 144 4.17 -5.23 -20.59
C LYS A 144 4.61 -5.52 -19.16
N PRO A 145 4.05 -6.54 -18.49
CA PRO A 145 4.52 -6.96 -17.18
C PRO A 145 6.02 -7.24 -17.20
N GLN A 146 6.70 -6.82 -16.15
CA GLN A 146 8.13 -7.04 -15.96
C GLN A 146 8.36 -7.53 -14.53
N THR A 147 9.28 -8.49 -14.38
CA THR A 147 9.84 -8.87 -13.09
C THR A 147 11.12 -8.10 -12.84
N ILE A 148 11.26 -7.53 -11.64
CA ILE A 148 12.49 -6.96 -11.13
C ILE A 148 12.84 -7.58 -9.79
N LYS A 149 14.11 -7.53 -9.42
CA LYS A 149 14.59 -7.88 -8.09
C LYS A 149 15.03 -6.61 -7.38
N GLY A 150 14.78 -6.55 -6.09
CA GLY A 150 15.03 -5.39 -5.26
C GLY A 150 14.53 -5.64 -3.84
N ASN A 151 14.83 -4.72 -2.94
CA ASN A 151 14.39 -4.74 -1.55
C ASN A 151 14.00 -3.33 -1.13
N THR A 152 13.22 -3.23 -0.06
CA THR A 152 12.86 -1.97 0.59
C THR A 152 12.43 -2.26 2.03
N ILE A 153 12.56 -1.29 2.93
CA ILE A 153 11.93 -1.34 4.26
C ILE A 153 10.39 -1.40 4.19
N ALA A 154 9.78 -0.99 3.08
CA ALA A 154 8.33 -0.99 2.90
C ALA A 154 7.80 -2.33 2.37
N ASP A 155 7.81 -3.36 3.22
CA ASP A 155 7.42 -4.75 2.90
C ASP A 155 6.06 -4.85 2.17
N SER A 156 5.04 -4.12 2.62
CA SER A 156 3.69 -4.15 2.04
C SER A 156 3.60 -3.68 0.58
N ILE A 157 4.63 -2.99 0.06
CA ILE A 157 4.75 -2.59 -1.35
C ILE A 157 5.99 -3.18 -2.04
N SER A 158 6.69 -4.11 -1.39
CA SER A 158 7.87 -4.80 -1.93
C SER A 158 7.47 -5.87 -2.96
N VAL A 159 7.06 -5.45 -4.16
CA VAL A 159 6.52 -6.33 -5.20
C VAL A 159 7.33 -6.25 -6.48
N GLY A 160 8.11 -7.30 -6.77
CA GLY A 160 8.97 -7.37 -7.94
C GLY A 160 8.27 -7.74 -9.25
N LYS A 161 7.13 -8.44 -9.17
CA LYS A 161 6.35 -8.95 -10.33
C LYS A 161 4.88 -8.49 -10.23
N PRO A 162 4.52 -7.21 -10.34
CA PRO A 162 3.15 -6.75 -10.14
C PRO A 162 2.17 -7.40 -11.13
N ARG A 163 1.06 -7.93 -10.61
CA ARG A 163 0.04 -8.69 -11.32
C ARG A 163 -1.06 -7.81 -11.89
N ASP A 164 -1.30 -6.64 -11.30
CA ASP A 164 -2.29 -5.67 -11.79
C ASP A 164 -1.67 -4.52 -12.61
N VAL A 165 -0.42 -4.71 -13.08
CA VAL A 165 0.40 -3.65 -13.70
C VAL A 165 -0.22 -3.03 -14.95
N ILE A 166 -0.79 -3.84 -15.85
CA ILE A 166 -1.38 -3.32 -17.10
C ILE A 166 -2.56 -2.40 -16.77
N LYS A 167 -3.42 -2.81 -15.84
CA LYS A 167 -4.57 -2.03 -15.39
C LYS A 167 -4.12 -0.75 -14.69
N ALA A 168 -3.18 -0.86 -13.77
CA ALA A 168 -2.63 0.29 -13.05
C ALA A 168 -2.06 1.33 -14.02
N CYS A 169 -1.20 0.93 -14.96
CA CYS A 169 -0.65 1.86 -15.95
C CYS A 169 -1.75 2.49 -16.82
N THR A 170 -2.70 1.70 -17.30
CA THR A 170 -3.79 2.19 -18.16
C THR A 170 -4.68 3.21 -17.44
N TYR A 171 -5.06 2.92 -16.19
CA TYR A 171 -5.93 3.78 -15.40
C TYR A 171 -5.23 5.06 -14.97
N ILE A 172 -3.97 4.96 -14.55
CA ILE A 172 -3.20 6.12 -14.10
C ILE A 172 -2.88 7.07 -15.26
N GLU A 173 -2.57 6.56 -16.45
CA GLU A 173 -2.45 7.39 -17.64
C GLU A 173 -3.77 8.11 -17.96
N ALA A 174 -4.92 7.44 -17.82
CA ALA A 174 -6.24 8.00 -18.14
C ALA A 174 -6.67 9.15 -17.22
N CYS A 175 -6.10 9.28 -16.02
CA CYS A 175 -6.30 10.44 -15.14
C CYS A 175 -5.12 11.43 -15.13
N ASN A 176 -4.24 11.38 -16.15
CA ASN A 176 -2.99 12.16 -16.23
C ASN A 176 -2.09 11.99 -15.00
N GLY A 177 -2.20 10.84 -14.33
CA GLY A 177 -1.37 10.46 -13.20
C GLY A 177 -0.06 9.84 -13.66
N TYR A 178 0.80 9.55 -12.68
CA TYR A 178 2.12 8.96 -12.92
C TYR A 178 2.63 8.26 -11.66
N PHE A 179 3.82 7.68 -11.75
CA PHE A 179 4.48 7.00 -10.64
C PHE A 179 5.80 7.66 -10.28
N ILE A 180 6.00 7.90 -8.99
CA ILE A 180 7.24 8.40 -8.40
C ILE A 180 7.85 7.36 -7.47
N THR A 181 9.09 7.62 -7.04
CA THR A 181 9.81 6.76 -6.10
C THR A 181 10.34 7.52 -4.90
N LEU A 182 10.37 6.82 -3.77
CA LEU A 182 11.08 7.23 -2.56
C LEU A 182 12.17 6.24 -2.19
N SER A 183 13.32 6.74 -1.74
CA SER A 183 14.37 5.93 -1.12
C SER A 183 13.90 5.41 0.24
N ASP A 184 14.55 4.38 0.79
CA ASP A 184 14.19 3.86 2.11
C ASP A 184 14.43 4.90 3.22
N GLU A 185 15.44 5.77 3.06
CA GLU A 185 15.68 6.91 3.95
C GLU A 185 14.54 7.93 3.88
N GLU A 186 14.07 8.30 2.68
CA GLU A 186 12.92 9.19 2.51
C GLU A 186 11.63 8.60 3.11
N ILE A 187 11.46 7.28 3.03
CA ILE A 187 10.33 6.57 3.65
C ILE A 187 10.43 6.64 5.17
N LEU A 188 11.62 6.43 5.75
CA LEU A 188 11.82 6.49 7.20
C LEU A 188 11.55 7.90 7.74
N ASP A 189 12.07 8.93 7.06
CA ASP A 189 11.82 10.33 7.40
C ASP A 189 10.33 10.67 7.33
N ALA A 190 9.62 10.15 6.32
CA ALA A 190 8.18 10.33 6.19
C ALA A 190 7.40 9.72 7.36
N ILE A 191 7.80 8.56 7.89
CA ILE A 191 7.17 7.96 9.07
C ILE A 191 7.35 8.86 10.30
N ILE A 192 8.58 9.32 10.53
CA ILE A 192 8.93 10.14 11.70
C ILE A 192 8.16 11.46 11.68
N GLU A 193 8.17 12.15 10.55
CA GLU A 193 7.56 13.47 10.43
C GLU A 193 6.03 13.38 10.45
N LEU A 194 5.43 12.40 9.75
CA LEU A 194 3.98 12.18 9.84
C LEU A 194 3.53 11.93 11.29
N GLY A 195 4.29 11.14 12.05
CA GLY A 195 4.04 10.91 13.46
C GLY A 195 4.17 12.17 14.31
N LYS A 196 5.23 12.96 14.11
CA LYS A 196 5.51 14.17 14.90
C LYS A 196 4.56 15.32 14.60
N GLU A 197 4.26 15.55 13.33
CA GLU A 197 3.53 16.74 12.88
C GLU A 197 2.01 16.53 12.92
N THR A 198 1.52 15.29 12.76
CA THR A 198 0.08 15.01 12.68
C THR A 198 -0.43 14.01 13.73
N GLY A 199 0.47 13.40 14.51
CA GLY A 199 0.10 12.32 15.44
C GLY A 199 -0.32 11.01 14.76
N LEU A 200 -0.12 10.87 13.45
CA LEU A 200 -0.48 9.66 12.70
C LEU A 200 0.72 8.72 12.59
N PHE A 201 0.62 7.55 13.23
CA PHE A 201 1.65 6.52 13.11
C PHE A 201 1.28 5.51 12.01
N ALA A 202 1.95 5.62 10.86
CA ALA A 202 1.77 4.75 9.70
C ALA A 202 2.90 3.71 9.59
N GLU A 203 2.61 2.55 9.00
CA GLU A 203 3.66 1.61 8.57
C GLU A 203 4.43 2.21 7.38
N PRO A 204 5.63 1.71 7.00
CA PRO A 204 6.42 2.33 5.93
C PRO A 204 5.65 2.52 4.61
N ALA A 205 4.93 1.50 4.15
CA ALA A 205 4.06 1.59 2.98
C ALA A 205 2.88 2.57 3.12
N GLY A 206 2.42 2.82 4.34
CA GLY A 206 1.39 3.81 4.64
C GLY A 206 1.94 5.24 4.69
N ALA A 207 3.23 5.41 4.97
CA ALA A 207 3.89 6.72 5.03
C ALA A 207 4.36 7.23 3.65
N VAL A 208 4.54 6.35 2.66
CA VAL A 208 5.04 6.76 1.33
C VAL A 208 4.21 7.84 0.62
N PRO A 209 2.87 7.93 0.75
CA PRO A 209 2.12 9.05 0.17
C PRO A 209 2.54 10.41 0.74
N TYR A 210 2.85 10.47 2.04
CA TYR A 210 3.31 11.68 2.70
C TYR A 210 4.71 12.09 2.21
N GLY A 211 5.66 11.15 2.17
CA GLY A 211 6.98 11.42 1.57
C GLY A 211 6.89 11.82 0.10
N GLY A 212 5.96 11.23 -0.65
CA GLY A 212 5.68 11.57 -2.04
C GLY A 212 5.18 13.01 -2.18
N LEU A 213 4.26 13.46 -1.33
CA LEU A 213 3.79 14.84 -1.31
C LEU A 213 4.95 15.81 -1.06
N LYS A 214 5.79 15.53 -0.05
CA LYS A 214 6.97 16.36 0.24
C LYS A 214 7.85 16.51 -0.99
N LYS A 215 8.16 15.39 -1.65
CA LYS A 215 8.97 15.39 -2.88
C LYS A 215 8.34 16.24 -3.99
N LEU A 216 7.03 16.09 -4.22
CA LEU A 216 6.30 16.82 -5.26
C LEU A 216 6.15 18.32 -4.98
N ILE A 217 6.11 18.75 -3.72
CA ILE A 217 6.13 20.17 -3.37
C ILE A 217 7.45 20.83 -3.80
N TYR A 218 8.57 20.08 -3.74
CA TYR A 218 9.88 20.59 -4.16
C TYR A 218 10.16 20.41 -5.65
N GLU A 219 9.74 19.28 -6.23
CA GLU A 219 10.09 18.86 -7.59
C GLU A 219 9.03 19.26 -8.64
N GLU A 220 7.79 19.52 -8.23
CA GLU A 220 6.67 19.78 -9.12
C GLU A 220 5.83 21.00 -8.68
N ASN A 221 4.82 21.32 -9.48
CA ASN A 221 3.92 22.47 -9.27
C ASN A 221 2.76 22.13 -8.31
N ILE A 222 2.96 21.30 -7.28
CA ILE A 222 1.95 21.25 -6.20
C ILE A 222 2.11 22.53 -5.38
N THR A 223 1.10 23.39 -5.46
CA THR A 223 1.04 24.70 -4.83
C THR A 223 0.13 24.69 -3.62
N GLU A 224 0.16 25.75 -2.83
CA GLU A 224 -0.75 25.96 -1.69
C GLU A 224 -2.23 26.01 -2.09
N SER A 225 -2.54 26.22 -3.38
CA SER A 225 -3.92 26.21 -3.88
C SER A 225 -4.44 24.83 -4.24
N ASP A 226 -3.57 23.82 -4.32
CA ASP A 226 -3.95 22.46 -4.66
C ASP A 226 -4.47 21.69 -3.45
N THR A 227 -5.51 20.87 -3.69
CA THR A 227 -6.03 19.95 -2.69
C THR A 227 -5.47 18.55 -2.89
N VAL A 228 -4.92 17.97 -1.82
CA VAL A 228 -4.24 16.66 -1.88
C VAL A 228 -4.84 15.70 -0.86
N CYS A 229 -5.20 14.49 -1.31
CA CYS A 229 -5.59 13.39 -0.44
C CYS A 229 -4.47 12.34 -0.35
N LEU A 230 -4.02 12.06 0.87
CA LEU A 230 -3.01 11.03 1.14
C LEU A 230 -3.67 9.75 1.65
N VAL A 231 -3.51 8.65 0.93
CA VAL A 231 -4.13 7.37 1.29
C VAL A 231 -3.20 6.56 2.18
N ILE A 232 -3.37 6.70 3.51
CA ILE A 232 -2.57 5.98 4.51
C ILE A 232 -3.11 4.55 4.67
N THR A 233 -2.49 3.59 3.97
CA THR A 233 -3.03 2.22 3.82
C THR A 233 -2.84 1.29 5.02
N GLY A 234 -1.98 1.66 5.97
CA GLY A 234 -1.58 0.76 7.05
C GLY A 234 -1.17 1.46 8.33
N ASN A 235 -1.58 0.86 9.44
CA ASN A 235 -1.26 1.32 10.79
C ASN A 235 0.18 0.93 11.17
N GLY A 236 0.92 1.84 11.81
CA GLY A 236 2.32 1.65 12.19
C GLY A 236 2.59 0.46 13.13
N LEU A 237 1.60 0.02 13.91
CA LEU A 237 1.73 -1.15 14.78
C LEU A 237 1.87 -2.48 14.02
N LYS A 238 1.67 -2.48 12.69
CA LYS A 238 1.88 -3.67 11.86
C LYS A 238 3.35 -3.98 11.60
N ASP A 239 4.22 -2.97 11.70
CA ASP A 239 5.65 -3.10 11.38
C ASP A 239 6.49 -2.19 12.28
N VAL A 240 6.52 -2.53 13.57
CA VAL A 240 7.32 -1.81 14.57
C VAL A 240 8.82 -2.01 14.32
N ASN A 241 9.21 -3.13 13.70
CA ASN A 241 10.61 -3.44 13.40
C ASN A 241 11.24 -2.39 12.47
N ALA A 242 10.46 -1.84 11.53
CA ALA A 242 10.94 -0.79 10.63
C ALA A 242 11.37 0.49 11.34
N VAL A 243 10.90 0.73 12.57
CA VAL A 243 11.24 1.90 13.39
C VAL A 243 11.97 1.55 14.69
N GLU A 244 12.34 0.28 14.90
CA GLU A 244 12.94 -0.19 16.15
C GLU A 244 14.23 0.57 16.48
N GLY A 245 15.08 0.84 15.48
CA GLY A 245 16.31 1.63 15.64
C GLY A 245 16.09 3.10 16.02
N LEU A 246 14.85 3.61 15.96
CA LEU A 246 14.47 4.95 16.37
C LEU A 246 13.96 5.01 17.82
N ILE A 247 13.63 3.87 18.41
CA ILE A 247 13.07 3.78 19.76
C ILE A 247 14.23 3.75 20.76
N ASN A 248 14.39 4.84 21.53
CA ASN A 248 15.46 5.01 22.51
C ASN A 248 14.92 5.22 23.93
N THR A 249 13.91 4.44 24.32
CA THR A 249 13.30 4.56 25.64
C THR A 249 14.29 4.14 26.73
N GLU A 250 14.71 5.11 27.53
CA GLU A 250 15.52 4.87 28.72
C GLU A 250 14.64 4.33 29.86
N SER A 251 15.10 3.27 30.52
CA SER A 251 14.46 2.76 31.73
C SER A 251 15.13 3.40 32.95
N LEU A 252 14.39 4.26 33.65
CA LEU A 252 14.86 4.95 34.85
C LEU A 252 14.19 4.37 36.10
N THR A 253 14.94 4.24 37.19
CA THR A 253 14.37 4.11 38.53
C THR A 253 13.70 5.42 38.96
N ILE A 254 12.78 5.37 39.93
CA ILE A 254 12.13 6.58 40.49
C ILE A 254 13.18 7.60 40.95
N LYS A 255 14.25 7.13 41.59
CA LYS A 255 15.33 8.00 42.09
C LYS A 255 16.12 8.67 40.96
N GLU A 256 16.37 7.97 39.85
CA GLU A 256 17.04 8.57 38.68
C GLU A 256 16.13 9.56 37.96
N LEU A 257 14.81 9.29 37.93
CA LEU A 257 13.81 10.22 37.43
C LEU A 257 13.79 11.51 38.26
N GLU A 258 13.71 11.40 39.59
CA GLU A 258 13.72 12.55 40.50
C GLU A 258 14.97 13.41 40.28
N LYS A 259 16.16 12.79 40.25
CA LYS A 259 17.43 13.49 40.03
C LYS A 259 17.52 14.18 38.65
N ARG A 260 16.86 13.65 37.62
CA ARG A 260 16.93 14.22 36.26
C ARG A 260 16.23 15.57 36.14
N PHE A 261 15.27 15.84 37.02
CA PHE A 261 14.42 17.04 36.99
C PHE A 261 14.61 17.94 38.23
N GLU A 262 15.63 17.68 39.04
CA GLU A 262 16.19 18.61 40.04
C GLU A 262 17.21 19.57 39.38
#